data_AF-A0A1G6WV69-F1
#
_entry.id   AF-A0A1G6WV69-F1
#
_cell.length_a   1.000
_cell.length_b   1.000
_cell.length_c   1.000
_cell.angle_alpha   90.00
_cell.angle_beta   90.00
_cell.angle_gamma   90.00
#
_symmetry.space_group_name_H-M   'P 1'
#
loop_
_entity.id
_entity.type
_entity.pdbx_description
1 polymer ?
#
loop_
_entity_poly.entity_id
_entity_poly.type
_entity_poly.pdbx_seq_one_letter_code
_entity_poly.pdbx_strand_id
1 'polypeptide(L)'
;MRKEASLDRPDLTRLRKGLFGDTDIEKLNWRTQYYSIIKRVFERGSDQEKQLMMDFYGKDKIKEVTGSYSVSNNSLPILIQSKIQ
;
A
#
# COMPACT_ATOMS: atom_id res chain seq x y z
N MET A 1 1.30 8.43 -31.33
CA MET A 1 2.18 7.98 -30.23
C MET A 1 1.50 8.31 -28.91
N ARG A 2 0.86 7.36 -28.22
CA ARG A 2 0.45 7.55 -26.83
C ARG A 2 1.55 6.90 -25.98
N LYS A 3 2.29 7.71 -25.21
CA LYS A 3 3.23 7.18 -24.21
C LYS A 3 2.38 6.49 -23.15
N GLU A 4 2.19 5.18 -23.29
CA GLU A 4 1.84 4.33 -22.15
C GLU A 4 3.05 4.36 -21.22
N ALA A 5 3.08 5.35 -20.32
CA ALA A 5 3.95 5.29 -19.18
C ALA A 5 3.49 4.07 -18.39
N SER A 6 4.25 2.98 -18.48
CA SER A 6 4.26 1.89 -17.54
C SER A 6 4.52 2.50 -16.15
N LEU A 7 3.46 2.95 -15.48
CA LEU A 7 3.57 3.62 -14.19
C LEU A 7 4.02 2.56 -13.19
N ASP A 8 5.33 2.52 -12.92
CA ASP A 8 5.91 1.65 -11.90
C ASP A 8 5.54 2.11 -10.48
N ARG A 9 4.77 3.20 -10.32
CA ARG A 9 4.29 3.75 -9.05
C ARG A 9 2.88 4.35 -9.20
N PRO A 10 2.07 4.42 -8.12
CA PRO A 10 0.77 5.07 -8.15
C PRO A 10 0.89 6.59 -8.21
N ASP A 11 -0.25 7.27 -8.34
CA ASP A 11 -0.32 8.72 -8.22
C ASP A 11 -0.03 9.17 -6.77
N LEU A 12 1.19 9.65 -6.54
CA LEU A 12 1.67 10.07 -5.23
C LEU A 12 0.94 11.32 -4.70
N THR A 13 0.27 12.09 -5.55
CA THR A 13 -0.51 13.27 -5.10
C THR A 13 -1.69 12.88 -4.23
N ARG A 14 -2.13 11.61 -4.32
CA ARG A 14 -3.18 11.01 -3.51
C ARG A 14 -2.68 10.44 -2.16
N LEU A 15 -1.38 10.58 -1.86
CA LEU A 15 -0.78 10.17 -0.58
C LEU A 15 -0.38 11.38 0.25
N ARG A 16 -0.71 11.37 1.55
CA ARG A 16 -0.26 12.43 2.46
C ARG A 16 1.23 12.29 2.74
N LYS A 17 1.95 13.42 2.75
CA LYS A 17 3.39 13.50 3.02
C LYS A 17 3.78 12.82 4.34
N GLY A 18 2.96 12.94 5.38
CA GLY A 18 3.24 12.34 6.70
C GLY A 18 3.08 10.82 6.79
N LEU A 19 2.51 10.15 5.78
CA LEU A 19 2.23 8.70 5.83
C LEU A 19 3.51 7.85 5.91
N PHE A 20 4.60 8.36 5.36
CA PHE A 20 5.89 7.66 5.29
C PHE A 20 7.01 8.32 6.12
N GLY A 21 6.67 9.30 6.97
CA GLY A 21 7.66 10.01 7.80
C GLY A 21 8.77 10.62 6.96
N ASP A 22 10.02 10.36 7.33
CA ASP A 22 11.22 10.84 6.62
C ASP A 22 11.56 10.06 5.33
N THR A 23 10.74 9.07 4.96
CA THR A 23 10.99 8.27 3.76
C THR A 23 10.63 9.06 2.50
N ASP A 24 11.60 9.17 1.59
CA ASP A 24 11.37 9.74 0.26
C ASP A 24 10.55 8.77 -0.61
N ILE A 25 9.23 9.02 -0.65
CA ILE A 25 8.26 8.18 -1.38
C ILE A 25 8.50 8.14 -2.89
N GLU A 26 9.21 9.12 -3.44
CA GLU A 26 9.50 9.17 -4.88
C GLU A 26 10.59 8.18 -5.28
N LYS A 27 11.47 7.84 -4.34
CA LYS A 27 12.60 6.90 -4.52
C LYS A 27 12.25 5.46 -4.16
N LEU A 28 11.06 5.20 -3.62
CA LEU A 28 10.63 3.84 -3.30
C LEU A 28 10.51 3.00 -4.57
N ASN A 29 10.96 1.75 -4.48
CA ASN A 29 10.68 0.75 -5.50
C ASN A 29 9.32 0.10 -5.19
N TRP A 30 8.26 0.68 -5.75
CA TRP A 30 6.89 0.23 -5.58
C TRP A 30 6.66 -1.20 -6.06
N ARG A 31 7.48 -1.72 -6.98
CA ARG A 31 7.36 -3.12 -7.42
C ARG A 31 7.91 -4.10 -6.40
N THR A 32 9.14 -3.89 -5.92
CA THR A 32 9.84 -4.84 -5.05
C THR A 32 9.55 -4.63 -3.57
N GLN A 33 9.19 -3.41 -3.16
CA GLN A 33 8.87 -3.06 -1.77
C GLN A 33 7.36 -3.06 -1.49
N TYR A 34 6.55 -3.66 -2.37
CA TYR A 34 5.09 -3.66 -2.29
C TYR A 34 4.56 -4.07 -0.91
N TYR A 35 5.17 -5.09 -0.28
CA TYR A 35 4.76 -5.59 1.03
C TYR A 35 4.81 -4.49 2.10
N SER A 36 5.95 -3.81 2.25
CA SER A 36 6.17 -2.75 3.24
C SER A 36 5.28 -1.53 2.98
N ILE A 37 5.09 -1.20 1.70
CA ILE A 37 4.26 -0.07 1.27
C ILE A 37 2.79 -0.34 1.61
N ILE A 38 2.25 -1.48 1.16
CA ILE A 38 0.85 -1.87 1.43
C ILE A 38 0.62 -1.94 2.93
N LYS A 39 1.50 -2.62 3.69
CA LYS A 39 1.38 -2.73 5.15
C LYS A 39 1.29 -1.35 5.81
N ARG A 40 2.18 -0.42 5.46
CA ARG A 40 2.17 0.95 6.02
C ARG A 40 0.89 1.72 5.68
N VAL A 41 0.44 1.65 4.43
CA VAL A 41 -0.78 2.34 3.99
C VAL A 41 -2.02 1.76 4.68
N PHE A 42 -2.09 0.44 4.87
CA PHE A 42 -3.23 -0.18 5.55
C PHE A 42 -3.21 0.05 7.08
N GLU A 43 -2.03 0.22 7.70
CA GLU A 43 -1.88 0.56 9.11
C GLU A 43 -2.26 2.01 9.45
N ARG A 44 -1.92 2.98 8.59
CA ARG A 44 -1.94 4.41 8.92
C ARG A 44 -2.67 5.29 7.91
N GLY A 45 -2.95 4.75 6.73
CA GLY A 45 -3.57 5.48 5.63
C GLY A 45 -5.07 5.63 5.80
N SER A 46 -5.61 6.66 5.17
CA SER A 46 -7.03 6.86 4.98
C SER A 46 -7.61 5.84 3.99
N ASP A 47 -8.93 5.74 3.92
CA ASP A 47 -9.58 4.82 3.00
C ASP A 47 -9.32 5.18 1.53
N GLN A 48 -9.10 6.47 1.22
CA GLN A 48 -8.69 6.91 -0.11
C GLN A 48 -7.27 6.42 -0.47
N GLU A 49 -6.35 6.40 0.51
CA GLU A 49 -4.98 5.92 0.34
C GLU A 49 -4.96 4.38 0.21
N LYS A 50 -5.79 3.66 0.98
CA LYS A 50 -5.98 2.21 0.84
C LYS A 50 -6.57 1.84 -0.51
N GLN A 51 -7.58 2.59 -0.97
CA GLN A 51 -8.17 2.38 -2.30
C GLN A 51 -7.14 2.58 -3.41
N LEU A 52 -6.27 3.59 -3.30
CA LEU A 52 -5.16 3.76 -4.26
C LEU A 52 -4.26 2.53 -4.34
N MET A 53 -3.95 1.89 -3.20
CA MET A 53 -3.15 0.65 -3.20
C MET A 53 -3.89 -0.51 -3.84
N MET A 54 -5.21 -0.62 -3.63
CA MET A 54 -6.03 -1.63 -4.30
C MET A 54 -6.07 -1.43 -5.81
N ASP A 55 -6.23 -0.18 -6.26
CA ASP A 55 -6.27 0.18 -7.69
C ASP A 55 -4.91 -0.11 -8.36
N PHE A 56 -3.81 0.13 -7.64
CA PHE A 56 -2.45 -0.02 -8.18
C PHE A 56 -1.91 -1.47 -8.14
N TYR A 57 -2.04 -2.16 -7.01
CA TYR A 57 -1.48 -3.51 -6.84
C TYR A 57 -2.45 -4.64 -7.16
N GLY A 58 -3.75 -4.35 -7.18
CA GLY A 58 -4.80 -5.36 -7.32
C GLY A 58 -5.07 -6.13 -6.03
N LYS A 59 -6.27 -6.75 -5.98
CA LYS A 59 -6.79 -7.42 -4.78
C LYS A 59 -5.91 -8.57 -4.29
N ASP A 60 -5.28 -9.30 -5.20
CA ASP A 60 -4.45 -10.47 -4.85
C ASP A 60 -3.22 -10.08 -4.03
N LYS A 61 -2.49 -9.05 -4.48
CA LYS A 61 -1.35 -8.50 -3.73
C LYS A 61 -1.76 -7.87 -2.42
N ILE A 62 -2.91 -7.19 -2.36
CA ILE A 62 -3.43 -6.66 -1.10
C ILE A 62 -3.68 -7.81 -0.13
N LYS A 63 -4.41 -8.84 -0.56
CA LYS A 63 -4.74 -10.02 0.26
C LYS A 63 -3.48 -10.76 0.73
N GLU A 64 -2.45 -10.86 -0.11
CA GLU A 64 -1.15 -11.44 0.27
C GLU A 64 -0.53 -10.74 1.48
N VAL A 65 -0.61 -9.41 1.55
CA VAL A 65 0.03 -8.62 2.61
C VAL A 65 -0.86 -8.48 3.85
N THR A 66 -2.16 -8.29 3.66
CA THR A 66 -3.09 -7.94 4.75
C THR A 66 -3.90 -9.13 5.26
N GLY A 67 -3.92 -10.26 4.53
CA GLY A 67 -4.80 -11.41 4.77
C GLY A 67 -6.26 -11.19 4.38
N SER A 68 -6.69 -9.94 4.13
CA SER A 68 -8.07 -9.57 3.78
C SER A 68 -8.13 -8.28 2.96
N TYR A 69 -9.02 -8.21 1.96
CA TYR A 69 -9.21 -7.02 1.11
C TYR A 69 -10.34 -6.10 1.57
N SER A 70 -11.06 -6.44 2.65
CA SER A 70 -12.21 -5.65 3.13
C SER A 70 -11.73 -4.42 3.92
N VAL A 71 -11.95 -3.22 3.40
CA VAL A 71 -11.71 -1.96 4.13
C VAL A 71 -13.00 -1.61 4.87
N SER A 72 -13.10 -1.99 6.13
CA SER A 72 -14.18 -1.56 7.01
C SER A 72 -13.61 -1.14 8.37
N ASN A 73 -13.84 0.12 8.75
CA ASN A 73 -13.68 0.69 10.08
C ASN A 73 -12.32 0.49 10.77
N ASN A 74 -11.27 1.20 10.32
CA ASN A 74 -10.03 1.57 11.04
C ASN A 74 -9.35 0.56 12.01
N SER A 75 -9.70 -0.72 11.93
CA SER A 75 -9.23 -1.81 12.78
C SER A 75 -9.09 -3.02 11.87
N LEU A 76 -7.94 -3.12 11.22
CA LEU A 76 -7.51 -4.39 10.67
C LEU A 76 -6.68 -5.08 11.74
N PRO A 77 -7.05 -6.30 12.19
CA PRO A 77 -6.11 -7.15 12.88
C PRO A 77 -5.07 -7.55 11.83
N ILE A 78 -3.99 -6.79 11.75
CA ILE A 78 -2.80 -7.28 11.09
C ILE A 78 -2.41 -8.50 11.92
N LEU A 79 -2.42 -9.66 11.29
CA LEU A 79 -1.74 -10.83 11.82
C LEU A 79 -0.31 -10.41 12.09
N ILE A 80 -0.04 -9.99 13.32
CA ILE A 80 1.30 -10.03 13.88
C ILE A 80 1.69 -11.48 13.63
N GLN A 81 2.67 -11.71 12.76
CA GLN A 81 3.31 -13.01 12.67
C GLN A 81 3.88 -13.27 14.06
N SER A 82 3.06 -13.86 14.94
CA SER A 82 3.52 -14.61 16.08
C SER A 82 4.40 -15.67 15.46
N LYS A 83 5.71 -15.43 15.49
CA LYS A 83 6.70 -16.47 15.28
C LYS A 83 6.31 -17.61 16.22
N ILE A 84 5.73 -18.65 15.66
CA ILE A 84 5.56 -19.92 16.33
C ILE A 84 6.90 -20.63 16.20
N GLN A 85 7.50 -20.88 17.37
CA GLN A 85 8.69 -21.69 17.69
C GLN A 85 10.06 -21.16 17.26
#